data_AF-A0A6N7GJP2-F1
#
_entry.id   AF-A0A6N7GJP2-F1
#
_cell.length_a   1.000
_cell.length_b   1.000
_cell.length_c   1.000
_cell.angle_alpha   90.00
_cell.angle_beta   90.00
_cell.angle_gamma   90.00
#
_symmetry.space_group_name_H-M   'P 1'
#
loop_
_entity.id
_entity.type
_entity.pdbx_description
1 polymer ?
#
loop_
_entity_poly.entity_id
_entity_poly.type
_entity_poly.pdbx_seq_one_letter_code
_entity_poly.pdbx_strand_id
1 'polypeptide(L)'
;MKWIAIALAVLVSACSLEQQQWAMDKFVANNKFGSSADVWLVKRSMFDGSPIKVALIFGFGDDHEFCQEIAELYMKRYPASTYSCSFAN
;
A
#
# COMPACT_ATOMS: atom_id res chain seq x y z
N MET A 1 -16.84 22.41 -28.18
CA MET A 1 -16.54 20.98 -27.93
C MET A 1 -15.07 20.70 -27.64
N LYS A 2 -14.08 21.24 -28.40
CA LYS A 2 -12.64 21.00 -28.12
C LYS A 2 -12.17 21.43 -26.72
N TRP A 3 -12.70 22.51 -26.16
CA TRP A 3 -12.35 22.99 -24.82
C TRP A 3 -12.87 22.10 -23.67
N ILE A 4 -13.97 21.37 -23.89
CA ILE A 4 -14.56 20.47 -22.89
C ILE A 4 -13.67 19.23 -22.71
N ALA A 5 -13.13 18.69 -23.80
CA ALA A 5 -12.21 17.55 -23.76
C ALA A 5 -10.90 17.89 -23.03
N ILE A 6 -10.40 19.13 -23.18
CA ILE A 6 -9.19 19.61 -22.49
C ILE A 6 -9.47 19.82 -20.99
N ALA A 7 -10.63 20.41 -20.64
CA ALA A 7 -11.02 20.58 -19.24
C ALA A 7 -11.21 19.24 -18.51
N LEU A 8 -11.78 18.24 -19.20
CA LEU A 8 -11.95 16.90 -18.63
C LEU A 8 -10.60 16.21 -18.41
N ALA A 9 -9.66 16.34 -19.36
CA ALA A 9 -8.32 15.76 -19.24
C ALA A 9 -7.51 16.36 -18.06
N VAL A 10 -7.67 17.66 -17.78
CA VAL A 10 -7.00 18.35 -16.65
C VAL A 10 -7.58 17.93 -15.30
N LEU A 11 -8.88 17.59 -15.24
CA LEU A 11 -9.52 17.09 -14.02
C LEU A 11 -9.11 15.66 -13.67
N VAL A 12 -8.77 14.81 -14.65
CA VAL A 12 -8.28 13.44 -14.36
C VAL A 12 -6.86 13.47 -13.78
N SER A 13 -6.06 14.49 -14.09
CA SER A 13 -4.70 14.67 -13.56
C SER A 13 -4.64 15.35 -12.19
N ALA A 14 -5.77 15.76 -11.60
CA ALA A 14 -5.80 16.59 -10.40
C ALA A 14 -5.66 15.80 -9.07
N CYS A 15 -5.64 14.48 -9.11
CA CYS A 15 -5.38 13.67 -7.92
C CYS A 15 -3.97 13.08 -8.03
N SER A 16 -3.01 13.68 -7.32
CA SER A 16 -1.65 13.15 -7.32
C SER A 16 -1.61 11.78 -6.64
N LEU A 17 -0.67 10.92 -7.04
CA LEU A 17 -0.44 9.62 -6.39
C LEU A 17 -0.29 9.78 -4.87
N GLU A 18 0.41 10.84 -4.45
CA GLU A 18 0.63 11.18 -3.04
C GLU A 18 -0.69 11.49 -2.31
N GLN A 19 -1.60 12.25 -2.92
CA GLN A 19 -2.92 12.53 -2.33
C GLN A 19 -3.77 11.27 -2.20
N GLN A 20 -3.72 10.38 -3.20
CA GLN A 20 -4.42 9.10 -3.15
C GLN A 20 -3.87 8.21 -2.04
N GLN A 21 -2.55 8.14 -1.91
CA GLN A 21 -1.88 7.36 -0.88
C GLN A 21 -2.17 7.91 0.51
N TRP A 22 -2.17 9.23 0.69
CA TRP A 22 -2.54 9.86 1.95
C TRP A 22 -4.00 9.59 2.33
N ALA A 23 -4.93 9.68 1.37
CA ALA A 23 -6.34 9.39 1.62
C ALA A 23 -6.56 7.92 2.01
N MET A 24 -5.85 7.00 1.34
CA MET A 24 -5.87 5.57 1.66
C MET A 24 -5.29 5.32 3.06
N ASP A 25 -4.11 5.86 3.36
CA ASP A 25 -3.47 5.72 4.66
C ASP A 25 -4.36 6.23 5.79
N LYS A 26 -5.01 7.37 5.59
CA LYS A 26 -5.97 7.92 6.55
C LYS A 26 -7.20 7.03 6.70
N PHE A 27 -7.72 6.48 5.61
CA PHE A 27 -8.87 5.59 5.67
C PHE A 27 -8.52 4.32 6.47
N VAL A 28 -7.40 3.68 6.14
CA VAL A 28 -6.96 2.44 6.81
C VAL A 28 -6.60 2.69 8.28
N ALA A 29 -5.93 3.80 8.62
CA ALA A 29 -5.60 4.08 10.02
C ALA A 29 -6.81 4.27 10.94
N ASN A 30 -7.98 4.62 10.38
CA ASN A 30 -9.21 4.82 11.14
C ASN A 30 -10.19 3.65 11.05
N ASN A 31 -9.86 2.62 10.27
CA ASN A 31 -10.72 1.46 10.05
C ASN A 31 -9.94 0.18 10.36
N LYS A 32 -10.63 -0.83 10.87
CA LYS A 32 -10.05 -2.15 11.10
C LYS A 32 -10.96 -3.17 10.43
N PHE A 33 -10.41 -3.96 9.52
CA PHE A 33 -11.19 -4.98 8.81
C PHE A 33 -10.98 -6.34 9.45
N GLY A 34 -11.97 -6.77 10.24
CA GLY A 34 -11.93 -8.06 10.94
C GLY A 34 -11.49 -7.94 12.40
N SER A 35 -10.91 -9.00 12.93
CA SER A 35 -10.54 -9.11 14.35
C SER A 35 -9.11 -8.64 14.66
N SER A 36 -8.19 -8.86 13.72
CA SER A 36 -6.78 -8.45 13.78
C SER A 36 -6.59 -7.00 13.31
N ALA A 37 -5.45 -6.39 13.63
CA ALA A 37 -5.03 -5.10 13.08
C ALA A 37 -4.62 -5.28 11.60
N ASP A 38 -4.97 -4.33 10.75
CA ASP A 38 -4.61 -4.39 9.33
C ASP A 38 -3.09 -4.14 9.19
N VAL A 39 -2.45 -4.73 8.18
CA VAL A 39 -0.98 -4.71 8.06
C VAL A 39 -0.55 -4.29 6.66
N TRP A 40 0.35 -3.32 6.60
CA TRP A 40 1.05 -2.96 5.38
C TRP A 40 2.21 -3.93 5.13
N LEU A 41 2.24 -4.53 3.94
CA LEU A 41 3.46 -5.09 3.38
C LEU A 41 4.30 -3.93 2.83
N VAL A 42 5.50 -3.78 3.36
CA VAL A 42 6.43 -2.70 3.04
C VAL A 42 7.65 -3.29 2.34
N LYS A 43 7.94 -2.81 1.13
CA LYS A 43 9.15 -3.14 0.38
C LYS A 43 10.21 -2.08 0.62
N ARG A 44 11.47 -2.49 0.81
CA ARG A 44 12.60 -1.57 0.76
C ARG A 44 12.94 -1.23 -0.70
N SER A 45 12.93 0.06 -1.03
CA SER A 45 13.39 0.56 -2.33
C SER A 45 14.83 0.17 -2.59
N MET A 46 15.13 -0.28 -3.82
CA MET A 46 16.50 -0.62 -4.21
C MET A 46 17.36 0.61 -4.54
N PHE A 47 16.73 1.77 -4.77
CA PHE A 47 17.44 2.98 -5.21
C PHE A 47 17.95 3.82 -4.04
N ASP A 48 17.09 4.08 -3.06
CA ASP A 48 17.32 5.00 -1.94
C ASP A 48 17.08 4.33 -0.57
N GLY A 49 16.67 3.06 -0.56
CA GLY A 49 16.39 2.32 0.67
C GLY A 49 15.12 2.76 1.40
N SER A 50 14.32 3.66 0.84
CA SER A 50 13.07 4.13 1.44
C SER A 50 12.02 3.01 1.53
N PRO A 51 11.17 3.02 2.57
CA PRO A 51 10.07 2.07 2.69
C PRO A 51 8.93 2.43 1.74
N ILE A 52 8.47 1.46 0.95
CA ILE A 52 7.36 1.60 0.01
C ILE A 52 6.24 0.65 0.44
N LYS A 53 5.06 1.16 0.78
CA LYS A 53 3.86 0.35 1.02
C LYS A 53 3.40 -0.25 -0.32
N VAL A 54 3.37 -1.58 -0.42
CA VAL A 54 3.08 -2.28 -1.69
C VAL A 54 1.80 -3.11 -1.66
N ALA A 55 1.31 -3.49 -0.48
CA ALA A 55 0.03 -4.18 -0.33
C ALA A 55 -0.53 -3.93 1.08
N LEU A 56 -1.85 -3.85 1.18
CA LEU A 56 -2.57 -3.92 2.45
C LEU A 56 -3.07 -5.35 2.66
N ILE A 57 -2.78 -5.91 3.82
CA ILE A 57 -3.25 -7.23 4.26
C ILE A 57 -4.28 -7.01 5.36
N PHE A 58 -5.45 -7.59 5.18
CA PHE A 58 -6.59 -7.42 6.08
C PHE A 58 -7.59 -8.57 5.87
N GLY A 59 -8.42 -8.82 6.89
CA GLY A 59 -9.50 -9.79 6.82
C GLY A 59 -9.07 -11.25 6.98
N PHE A 60 -7.84 -11.51 7.45
CA PHE A 60 -7.37 -12.83 7.84
C PHE A 60 -7.55 -13.04 9.36
N GLY A 61 -7.30 -14.27 9.83
CA GLY A 61 -7.37 -14.59 11.26
C GLY A 61 -6.36 -13.77 12.07
N ASP A 62 -5.10 -13.82 11.64
CA ASP A 62 -4.00 -12.97 12.10
C ASP A 62 -3.34 -12.35 10.87
N ASP A 63 -3.60 -11.06 10.66
CA ASP A 63 -3.10 -10.33 9.48
C ASP A 63 -1.59 -10.12 9.53
N HIS A 64 -0.99 -10.09 10.73
CA HIS A 64 0.45 -9.93 10.90
C HIS A 64 1.18 -11.23 10.57
N GLU A 65 0.71 -12.36 11.09
CA GLU A 65 1.24 -13.69 10.74
C GLU A 65 1.13 -13.92 9.23
N PHE A 66 -0.03 -13.68 8.64
CA PHE A 66 -0.21 -13.81 7.18
C PHE A 66 0.70 -12.84 6.41
N CYS A 67 0.90 -11.61 6.89
CA CYS A 67 1.85 -10.69 6.27
C CYS A 67 3.28 -11.22 6.28
N GLN A 68 3.72 -11.85 7.37
CA GLN A 68 5.04 -12.44 7.45
C GLN A 68 5.22 -13.57 6.44
N GLU A 69 4.23 -14.46 6.31
CA GLU A 69 4.25 -15.53 5.31
C GLU A 69 4.38 -14.97 3.88
N ILE A 70 3.64 -13.91 3.56
CA ILE A 70 3.73 -13.25 2.25
C ILE A 70 5.09 -12.59 2.05
N ALA A 71 5.62 -11.91 3.06
CA ALA A 71 6.96 -11.29 3.00
C ALA A 71 8.03 -12.35 2.72
N GLU A 72 8.00 -13.47 3.43
CA GLU A 72 8.91 -14.61 3.24
C GLU A 72 8.78 -15.21 1.83
N LEU A 73 7.56 -15.42 1.35
CA LEU A 73 7.29 -15.95 0.01
C LEU A 73 7.87 -15.03 -1.07
N TYR A 74 7.69 -13.72 -0.93
CA TYR A 74 8.21 -12.73 -1.88
C TYR A 74 9.73 -12.65 -1.82
N MET A 75 10.35 -12.68 -0.63
CA MET A 75 11.80 -12.72 -0.49
C MET A 75 12.40 -14.02 -1.04
N LYS A 76 11.72 -15.16 -0.88
CA LYS A 76 12.13 -16.43 -1.49
C LYS A 76 12.10 -16.37 -3.01
N ARG A 77 11.06 -15.75 -3.59
CA ARG A 77 10.92 -15.59 -5.05
C ARG A 77 11.88 -14.55 -5.62
N TYR A 78 12.13 -13.48 -4.87
CA TYR A 78 12.97 -12.34 -5.28
C TYR A 78 14.01 -12.02 -4.18
N PRO A 79 15.11 -12.78 -4.08
CA PRO A 79 16.06 -12.68 -2.96
C PRO A 79 16.76 -11.33 -2.80
N ALA A 80 16.82 -10.53 -3.87
CA ALA A 80 17.38 -9.18 -3.84
C ALA A 80 16.42 -8.13 -3.25
N SER A 81 15.15 -8.48 -3.04
CA SER A 81 14.16 -7.60 -2.43
C SER A 81 14.05 -7.88 -0.93
N THR A 82 13.84 -6.83 -0.15
CA THR A 82 13.56 -6.94 1.29
C THR A 82 12.15 -6.45 1.55
N TYR A 83 11.39 -7.23 2.32
CA TYR A 83 10.03 -6.92 2.73
C TYR A 83 9.90 -6.94 4.25
N SER A 84 9.01 -6.12 4.79
CA SER A 84 8.65 -6.07 6.21
C SER A 84 7.16 -5.82 6.38
N CYS A 85 6.65 -6.07 7.59
CA CYS A 85 5.26 -5.84 7.95
C CYS A 85 5.17 -4.66 8.94
N SER A 86 4.21 -3.76 8.73
CA SER A 86 3.94 -2.63 9.62
C SER A 86 2.44 -2.53 9.87
N PHE A 87 2.03 -2.38 11.13
CA PHE A 87 0.62 -2.13 11.44
C PHE A 87 0.12 -0.87 10.74
N ALA A 88 -1.13 -0.95 10.29
CA ALA A 88 -1.77 0.09 9.53
C ALA A 88 -2.76 0.92 10.37
N ASN A 89 -3.22 0.39 11.50
CA ASN A 89 -4.07 1.03 12.50
C ASN A 89 -3.51 0.87 13.93
#